data_AF-A0A8T3LQG6-F1
#
_entry.id   AF-A0A8T3LQG6-F1
#
_cell.length_a   1.000
_cell.length_b   1.000
_cell.length_c   1.000
_cell.angle_alpha   90.00
_cell.angle_beta   90.00
_cell.angle_gamma   90.00
#
_symmetry.space_group_name_H-M   'P 1'
#
loop_
_entity.id
_entity.type
_entity.pdbx_description
1 polymer ?
#
loop_
_entity_poly.entity_id
_entity_poly.type
_entity_poly.pdbx_seq_one_letter_code
_entity_poly.pdbx_strand_id
1 'polypeptide(L)'
;MTGSGRFAYVTNTGSVTVSGYAIGSDGSLTLLDPDGVTAVTGAGSSPIDADVSHNSRFLFVLNAGTDSIAGFGINGGDGSLTSVGETFGLPASSVGLASS
;
A
#
# COMPACT_ATOMS: atom_id res chain seq x y z
N MET A 1 1.86 -3.31 -7.37
CA MET A 1 3.17 -2.87 -7.89
C MET A 1 2.99 -1.57 -8.66
N THR A 2 3.98 -0.67 -8.67
CA THR A 2 3.88 0.57 -9.47
C THR A 2 3.94 0.25 -10.96
N GLY A 3 3.36 1.10 -11.80
CA GLY A 3 3.28 0.91 -13.26
C GLY A 3 4.65 0.89 -13.95
N SER A 4 5.68 1.47 -13.32
CA SER A 4 7.08 1.36 -13.77
C SER A 4 7.76 0.05 -13.35
N GLY A 5 7.08 -0.82 -12.60
CA GLY A 5 7.64 -2.07 -12.07
C GLY A 5 8.79 -1.89 -11.09
N ARG A 6 8.96 -0.68 -10.51
CA ARG A 6 10.11 -0.36 -9.64
C ARG A 6 9.85 -0.64 -8.17
N PHE A 7 8.58 -0.61 -7.76
CA PHE A 7 8.21 -0.74 -6.36
C PHE A 7 7.03 -1.69 -6.18
N ALA A 8 7.08 -2.50 -5.13
CA ALA A 8 5.97 -3.32 -4.65
C ALA A 8 5.72 -3.05 -3.17
N TYR A 9 4.47 -3.25 -2.75
CA TYR A 9 4.03 -3.06 -1.37
C TYR A 9 3.24 -4.29 -0.94
N VAL A 10 3.50 -4.76 0.28
CA VAL A 10 2.89 -5.96 0.85
C VAL A 10 2.29 -5.62 2.21
N THR A 11 1.04 -5.99 2.42
CA THR A 11 0.36 -5.85 3.70
C THR A 11 0.78 -6.96 4.65
N ASN A 12 1.09 -6.60 5.89
CA ASN A 12 1.44 -7.55 6.92
C ASN A 12 0.25 -7.73 7.86
N THR A 13 -0.66 -8.66 7.57
CA THR A 13 -1.92 -8.82 8.33
C THR A 13 -1.70 -9.16 9.81
N GLY A 14 -0.62 -9.86 10.15
CA GLY A 14 -0.25 -10.16 11.53
C GLY A 14 0.30 -8.96 12.31
N SER A 15 0.53 -7.84 11.63
CA SER A 15 0.87 -6.55 12.20
C SER A 15 -0.08 -5.48 11.64
N VAL A 16 0.16 -4.22 11.99
CA VAL A 16 -0.57 -3.08 11.45
C VAL A 16 0.22 -2.37 10.36
N THR A 17 1.11 -3.07 9.66
CA THR A 17 2.14 -2.44 8.81
C THR A 17 2.09 -2.89 7.34
N VAL A 18 2.73 -2.10 6.49
CA VAL A 18 3.01 -2.39 5.08
C VAL A 18 4.52 -2.36 4.86
N SER A 19 5.03 -3.36 4.15
CA SER A 19 6.43 -3.42 3.71
C SER A 19 6.53 -2.98 2.25
N GLY A 20 7.46 -2.07 1.96
CA GLY A 20 7.80 -1.65 0.61
C GLY A 20 9.10 -2.30 0.12
N TYR A 21 9.14 -2.59 -1.18
CA TYR A 21 10.29 -3.19 -1.85
C TYR A 21 10.65 -2.41 -3.11
N ALA A 22 11.93 -2.14 -3.32
CA ALA A 22 12.49 -1.83 -4.63
C ALA A 22 12.70 -3.11 -5.43
N ILE A 23 12.42 -3.04 -6.72
CA ILE A 23 12.55 -4.16 -7.67
C ILE A 23 13.71 -3.86 -8.61
N GLY A 24 14.74 -4.71 -8.57
CA GLY A 24 15.87 -4.68 -9.49
C GLY A 24 15.47 -5.07 -10.91
N SER A 25 16.30 -4.73 -11.90
CA SER A 25 16.07 -5.11 -13.31
C SER A 25 16.06 -6.63 -13.53
N ASP A 26 16.64 -7.39 -12.60
CA ASP A 26 16.66 -8.85 -12.55
C ASP A 26 15.48 -9.44 -11.76
N GLY A 27 14.57 -8.59 -11.25
CA GLY A 27 13.45 -8.97 -10.39
C GLY A 27 13.81 -9.18 -8.92
N SER A 28 15.05 -8.89 -8.51
CA SER A 28 15.44 -8.95 -7.10
C SER A 28 14.63 -7.94 -6.27
N LEU A 29 14.26 -8.34 -5.05
CA LEU A 29 13.54 -7.49 -4.12
C LEU A 29 14.48 -7.00 -3.02
N THR A 30 14.53 -5.68 -2.84
CA THR A 30 15.25 -5.04 -1.73
C THR A 30 14.27 -4.25 -0.89
N LEU A 31 14.30 -4.40 0.43
CA LEU A 31 13.45 -3.61 1.32
C LEU A 31 13.74 -2.12 1.15
N LEU A 32 12.68 -1.30 1.10
CA LEU A 32 12.81 0.16 1.14
C LEU A 32 13.27 0.62 2.54
N ASP A 33 12.69 0.02 3.57
CA ASP A 33 13.00 0.30 4.97
C ASP A 33 13.60 -0.95 5.64
N PRO A 34 14.78 -0.86 6.29
CA PRO A 34 15.47 -2.03 6.84
C PRO A 34 14.69 -2.81 7.91
N ASP A 35 13.76 -2.16 8.60
CA ASP A 35 12.88 -2.79 9.60
C ASP A 35 11.62 -3.42 8.97
N GLY A 36 11.43 -3.26 7.65
CA GLY A 36 10.26 -3.74 6.93
C GLY A 36 9.01 -2.91 7.13
N VAL A 37 9.09 -1.71 7.73
CA VAL A 37 7.93 -0.87 8.04
C VAL A 37 7.96 0.40 7.19
N THR A 38 7.40 0.31 5.99
CA THR A 38 7.26 1.47 5.08
C THR A 38 6.03 2.30 5.41
N ALA A 39 4.98 1.68 5.96
CA ALA A 39 3.83 2.40 6.48
C ALA A 39 3.13 1.65 7.63
N VAL A 40 2.39 2.41 8.42
CA VAL A 40 1.52 1.94 9.50
C VAL A 40 0.08 2.32 9.16
N THR A 41 -0.83 1.37 9.33
CA THR A 41 -2.25 1.44 8.92
C THR A 41 -3.21 1.72 10.08
N GLY A 42 -2.66 2.08 11.25
CA GLY A 42 -3.43 2.43 12.44
C GLY A 42 -3.57 1.28 13.45
N ALA A 43 -3.89 1.63 14.71
CA ALA A 43 -4.08 0.64 15.76
C ALA A 43 -5.38 -0.15 15.56
N GLY A 44 -5.35 -1.45 15.81
CA GLY A 44 -6.50 -2.34 15.60
C GLY A 44 -6.79 -2.64 14.13
N SER A 45 -6.00 -2.12 13.20
CA SER A 45 -6.13 -2.49 11.80
C SER A 45 -5.75 -3.96 11.58
N SER A 46 -6.19 -4.50 10.46
CA SER A 46 -5.74 -5.80 9.95
C SER A 46 -5.67 -5.66 8.44
N PRO A 47 -4.54 -5.19 7.89
CA PRO A 47 -4.41 -4.94 6.47
C PRO A 47 -4.40 -6.28 5.74
N ILE A 48 -5.40 -6.52 4.91
CA ILE A 48 -5.61 -7.81 4.22
C ILE A 48 -5.39 -7.71 2.71
N ASP A 49 -5.47 -6.50 2.17
CA ASP A 49 -5.31 -6.25 0.74
C ASP A 49 -4.78 -4.85 0.50
N ALA A 50 -4.07 -4.66 -0.60
CA ALA A 50 -3.60 -3.36 -1.03
C ALA A 50 -3.46 -3.25 -2.54
N ASP A 51 -3.79 -2.08 -3.08
CA ASP A 51 -3.68 -1.80 -4.51
C ASP A 51 -3.08 -0.43 -4.79
N VAL A 52 -2.31 -0.36 -5.88
CA VAL A 52 -1.67 0.86 -6.35
C VAL A 52 -2.54 1.48 -7.44
N SER A 53 -2.89 2.75 -7.26
CA SER A 53 -3.58 3.55 -8.29
C SER A 53 -2.86 3.48 -9.64
N HIS A 54 -3.61 3.57 -10.74
CA HIS A 54 -3.07 3.43 -12.09
C HIS A 54 -1.92 4.42 -12.40
N ASN A 55 -2.01 5.65 -11.89
CA ASN A 55 -0.97 6.67 -12.05
C ASN A 55 0.24 6.47 -11.11
N SER A 56 0.24 5.41 -10.30
CA SER A 56 1.27 5.05 -9.32
C SER A 56 1.56 6.13 -8.26
N ARG A 57 0.60 7.02 -8.00
CA ARG A 57 0.75 8.10 -7.01
C ARG A 57 0.19 7.76 -5.65
N PHE A 58 -0.69 6.75 -5.57
CA PHE A 58 -1.35 6.34 -4.35
C PHE A 58 -1.35 4.82 -4.19
N LEU A 59 -1.20 4.38 -2.95
CA LEU A 59 -1.45 3.03 -2.45
C LEU A 59 -2.69 3.09 -1.54
N PHE A 60 -3.64 2.19 -1.75
CA PHE A 60 -4.80 2.01 -0.88
C PHE A 60 -4.70 0.67 -0.18
N VAL A 61 -5.00 0.64 1.11
CA VAL A 61 -4.90 -0.56 1.96
C VAL A 61 -6.24 -0.82 2.62
N LEU A 62 -6.81 -2.00 2.41
CA LEU A 62 -8.05 -2.43 3.04
C LEU A 62 -7.74 -3.03 4.42
N ASN A 63 -8.33 -2.42 5.46
CA ASN A 63 -8.17 -2.84 6.85
C ASN A 63 -9.45 -3.53 7.33
N ALA A 64 -9.40 -4.85 7.49
CA ALA A 64 -10.55 -5.63 7.96
C ALA A 64 -10.83 -5.44 9.46
N GLY A 65 -9.80 -5.16 10.28
CA GLY A 65 -9.96 -4.99 11.72
C GLY A 65 -10.74 -3.72 12.11
N THR A 66 -10.78 -2.73 11.22
CA THR A 66 -11.39 -1.41 11.45
C THR A 66 -12.44 -1.03 10.42
N ASP A 67 -12.77 -1.92 9.48
CA ASP A 67 -13.69 -1.68 8.36
C ASP A 67 -13.37 -0.37 7.60
N SER A 68 -12.07 -0.13 7.34
CA SER A 68 -11.57 1.13 6.78
C SER A 68 -10.61 0.91 5.60
N ILE A 69 -10.40 1.97 4.82
CA ILE A 69 -9.32 2.03 3.83
C ILE A 69 -8.33 3.12 4.25
N ALA A 70 -7.06 2.74 4.38
CA ALA A 70 -5.95 3.67 4.55
C ALA A 70 -5.36 4.06 3.19
N GLY A 71 -5.12 5.35 2.99
CA GLY A 71 -4.50 5.89 1.78
C GLY A 71 -3.08 6.39 2.05
N PHE A 72 -2.17 6.08 1.13
CA PHE A 72 -0.79 6.56 1.16
C PHE A 72 -0.39 7.14 -0.19
N GLY A 73 0.24 8.32 -0.19
CA GLY A 73 0.94 8.86 -1.35
C GLY A 73 2.26 8.13 -1.57
N ILE A 74 2.57 7.82 -2.83
CA ILE A 74 3.80 7.15 -3.26
C ILE A 74 4.77 8.19 -3.80
N ASN A 75 5.99 8.24 -3.25
CA ASN A 75 7.09 8.97 -3.86
C ASN A 75 7.66 8.17 -5.03
N GLY A 76 7.58 8.71 -6.25
CA GLY A 76 8.03 8.02 -7.45
C GLY A 76 9.55 7.83 -7.55
N GLY A 77 10.34 8.58 -6.78
CA GLY A 77 11.81 8.51 -6.79
C GLY A 77 12.38 7.38 -5.95
N ASP A 78 11.85 7.22 -4.73
CA ASP A 78 12.37 6.28 -3.72
C ASP A 78 11.35 5.24 -3.23
N GLY A 79 10.08 5.35 -3.65
CA GLY A 79 9.03 4.43 -3.24
C GLY A 79 8.49 4.65 -1.82
N SER A 80 8.96 5.67 -1.11
CA SER A 80 8.46 5.99 0.24
C SER A 80 6.96 6.32 0.24
N LEU A 81 6.31 6.00 1.36
CA LEU A 81 4.88 6.21 1.56
C LEU A 81 4.62 7.36 2.52
N THR A 82 3.69 8.24 2.18
CA THR A 82 3.20 9.31 3.06
C THR A 82 1.71 9.12 3.31
N SER A 83 1.28 9.06 4.56
CA SER A 83 -0.15 8.94 4.87
C SER A 83 -0.94 10.14 4.33
N VAL A 84 -2.05 9.87 3.64
CA VAL A 84 -2.99 10.89 3.15
C VAL A 84 -4.35 10.81 3.84
N GLY A 85 -4.50 9.90 4.81
CA GLY A 85 -5.68 9.75 5.65
C GLY A 85 -6.34 8.37 5.56
N GLU A 86 -7.37 8.19 6.38
CA GLU A 86 -8.19 6.98 6.46
C GLU A 86 -9.66 7.35 6.19
N THR A 87 -10.36 6.49 5.47
CA THR A 87 -11.81 6.62 5.24
C THR A 87 -12.54 5.39 5.78
N PHE A 88 -13.73 5.60 6.33
CA PHE A 88 -14.57 4.57 6.94
C PHE A 88 -15.86 4.43 6.13
N GLY A 89 -16.37 3.21 5.99
CA GLY A 89 -17.72 2.98 5.44
C GLY A 89 -17.87 3.25 3.94
N LEU A 90 -16.96 2.75 3.11
CA LEU A 90 -17.18 2.74 1.67
C LEU A 90 -18.32 1.77 1.32
N PRO A 91 -19.27 2.14 0.44
CA PRO A 91 -20.27 1.19 -0.06
C PRO A 91 -19.56 0.05 -0.81
N ALA A 92 -20.03 -1.18 -0.60
CA ALA A 92 -19.51 -2.43 -1.18
C ALA A 92 -19.73 -2.55 -2.70
N SER A 93 -19.36 -1.52 -3.46
CA SER A 93 -19.55 -1.44 -4.91
C SER A 93 -18.34 -0.84 -5.64
N SER A 94 -17.12 -1.17 -5.22
CA SER A 94 -15.95 -1.08 -6.09
C SER A 94 -15.47 -2.49 -6.43
N VAL A 95 -16.26 -3.18 -7.25
CA VAL A 95 -15.75 -4.31 -8.03
C VAL A 95 -14.83 -3.72 -9.08
N GLY A 96 -13.52 -3.88 -8.90
CA GLY A 96 -12.48 -3.47 -9.83
C GLY A 96 -12.10 -2.00 -9.72
N LEU A 97 -10.90 -1.71 -9.23
CA LEU A 97 -10.25 -0.43 -9.47
C LEU A 97 -9.75 -0.38 -10.92
N ALA A 98 -10.67 -0.30 -11.89
CA ALA A 98 -10.32 0.15 -13.24
C ALA A 98 -10.33 1.69 -13.21
N SER A 99 -9.14 2.31 -13.14
CA SER A 99 -9.02 3.72 -13.50
C SER A 99 -8.71 3.77 -15.00
N SER A 100 -9.61 4.40 -15.75
CA SER A 100 -9.37 4.87 -17.12
C SER A 100 -8.08 5.69 -17.25
#